data_AF-A0A257JP00-F1
#
_entry.id   AF-A0A257JP00-F1
#
_cell.length_a   1.000
_cell.length_b   1.000
_cell.length_c   1.000
_cell.angle_alpha   90.00
_cell.angle_beta   90.00
_cell.angle_gamma   90.00
#
_symmetry.space_group_name_H-M   'P 1'
#
loop_
_entity.id
_entity.type
_entity.pdbx_description
1 polymer ?
#
loop_
_entity_poly.entity_id
_entity_poly.type
_entity_poly.pdbx_seq_one_letter_code
_entity_poly.pdbx_strand_id
1 'polypeptide(L)'
;MTHLSARHLFIGFTACLAAVATTADAAPKKKAPATAPAPAAAPLDLTTPEGVLAANRKMQCDMRDGVAVTYYWAGDAYSRRQGEADKLLFRAEGMNIRHCVTVKDPVRGLGYRLISRELLIYTDPKTGKVLSKWTNPWTGEVLDVMHVANDPVNSTSYVTGRDGQPIRWTGTISGDHWWTNVTVPLFYTNPLAGKYQAEVGGTYHATEMFNFAGTVSDIIAPNKTTAEASVAWVRISDWLPWMRMGGREGEIYFNTNGRKLDNWDQMPAVMKDEIAKNYPAWTSPPPLDDARPNETSWTYFLDVKDGRKTLPKRD
;
A
#
# COMPACT_ATOMS: atom_id res chain seq x y z
N MET A 1 -30.87 32.12 17.13
CA MET A 1 -31.77 33.08 16.48
C MET A 1 -30.96 33.79 15.41
N THR A 2 -31.43 33.74 14.15
CA THR A 2 -31.41 34.83 13.14
C THR A 2 -30.33 35.91 13.27
N HIS A 3 -29.61 36.37 12.25
CA HIS A 3 -29.58 36.25 10.79
C HIS A 3 -28.54 37.32 10.38
N LEU A 4 -27.80 37.12 9.27
CA LEU A 4 -27.38 38.14 8.27
C LEU A 4 -26.69 39.45 8.78
N SER A 5 -25.90 40.20 8.03
CA SER A 5 -25.49 40.22 6.64
C SER A 5 -24.32 41.21 6.53
N ALA A 6 -23.44 40.84 5.62
CA ALA A 6 -22.45 41.59 4.89
C ALA A 6 -22.69 43.08 4.54
N ARG A 7 -21.53 43.78 4.49
CA ARG A 7 -21.03 44.74 3.48
C ARG A 7 -21.63 46.16 3.39
N HIS A 8 -20.74 47.17 3.32
CA HIS A 8 -20.36 47.97 2.12
C HIS A 8 -19.67 49.27 2.63
N LEU A 9 -18.42 49.56 2.21
CA LEU A 9 -18.01 50.40 1.06
C LEU A 9 -18.00 51.91 1.40
N PHE A 10 -16.88 52.62 1.16
CA PHE A 10 -16.81 53.86 0.35
C PHE A 10 -15.48 54.68 0.45
N ILE A 11 -15.06 55.21 -0.72
CA ILE A 11 -14.44 56.53 -1.05
C ILE A 11 -13.00 56.79 -0.52
N GLY A 12 -12.05 57.40 -1.23
CA GLY A 12 -11.92 58.11 -2.53
C GLY A 12 -10.41 58.16 -2.85
N PHE A 13 -9.86 58.79 -3.90
CA PHE A 13 -10.12 60.10 -4.46
C PHE A 13 -9.44 60.20 -5.84
N THR A 14 -10.03 61.01 -6.71
CA THR A 14 -9.63 61.31 -8.08
C THR A 14 -8.55 62.40 -8.13
N ALA A 15 -7.61 62.31 -9.06
CA ALA A 15 -6.97 63.49 -9.66
C ALA A 15 -6.73 63.24 -11.16
N CYS A 16 -7.29 64.13 -11.97
CA CYS A 16 -7.32 64.12 -13.42
C CYS A 16 -6.19 65.02 -13.95
N LEU A 17 -5.42 64.57 -14.94
CA LEU A 17 -4.61 65.42 -15.78
C LEU A 17 -4.82 64.98 -17.24
N ALA A 18 -5.41 65.87 -18.04
CA ALA A 18 -5.61 65.67 -19.45
C ALA A 18 -4.34 66.01 -20.23
N ALA A 19 -3.92 65.12 -21.13
CA ALA A 19 -2.93 65.40 -22.17
C ALA A 19 -3.49 65.00 -23.53
N VAL A 20 -3.28 65.88 -24.50
CA VAL A 20 -3.86 65.93 -25.83
C VAL A 20 -3.39 64.75 -26.70
N ALA A 21 -4.32 64.18 -27.45
CA ALA A 21 -4.13 63.04 -28.33
C ALA A 21 -3.34 63.39 -29.60
N THR A 22 -2.30 62.63 -29.89
CA THR A 22 -1.73 62.48 -31.23
C THR A 22 -2.11 61.10 -31.76
N THR A 23 -2.98 61.06 -32.78
CA THR A 23 -3.37 59.82 -33.47
C THR A 23 -2.25 59.39 -34.41
N ALA A 24 -1.45 58.41 -33.98
CA ALA A 24 -0.60 57.63 -34.88
C ALA A 24 -1.39 56.41 -35.37
N ASP A 25 -1.54 56.29 -36.69
CA ASP A 25 -2.13 55.13 -37.35
C ASP A 25 -1.37 53.85 -36.96
N ALA A 26 -2.01 53.00 -36.16
CA ALA A 26 -1.45 51.71 -35.77
C ALA A 26 -1.75 50.69 -36.86
N ALA A 27 -0.71 50.29 -37.60
CA ALA A 27 -0.78 49.16 -38.53
C ALA A 27 -1.35 47.90 -37.84
N PRO A 28 -2.13 47.06 -38.54
CA PRO A 28 -2.77 45.90 -37.94
C PRO A 28 -1.70 44.91 -37.46
N LYS A 29 -1.61 44.71 -36.14
CA LYS A 29 -0.80 43.66 -35.53
C LYS A 29 -1.30 42.31 -36.04
N LYS A 30 -0.50 41.64 -36.88
CA LYS A 30 -0.73 40.23 -37.26
C LYS A 30 -0.87 39.41 -35.98
N LYS A 31 -2.03 38.78 -35.77
CA LYS A 31 -2.22 37.76 -34.73
C LYS A 31 -1.15 36.70 -34.93
N ALA A 32 -0.36 36.44 -33.89
CA ALA A 32 0.53 35.29 -33.87
C ALA A 32 -0.31 34.02 -34.10
N PRO A 33 0.14 33.07 -34.93
CA PRO A 33 -0.57 31.81 -35.12
C PRO A 33 -0.71 31.12 -33.77
N ALA A 34 -1.92 30.68 -33.45
CA ALA A 34 -2.17 29.88 -32.26
C ALA A 34 -1.28 28.65 -32.31
N THR A 35 -0.45 28.47 -31.28
CA THR A 35 0.36 27.27 -31.10
C THR A 35 -0.57 26.07 -31.13
N ALA A 36 -0.34 25.13 -32.06
CA ALA A 36 -1.11 23.90 -32.10
C ALA A 36 -1.07 23.21 -30.73
N PRO A 37 -2.19 22.67 -30.22
CA PRO A 37 -2.17 21.94 -28.96
C PRO A 37 -1.14 20.81 -29.07
N ALA A 38 -0.34 20.65 -28.01
CA ALA A 38 0.64 19.56 -27.94
C ALA A 38 -0.09 18.23 -28.18
N PRO A 39 0.54 17.27 -28.90
CA PRO A 39 -0.05 15.95 -29.09
C PRO A 39 -0.45 15.37 -27.75
N ALA A 40 -1.64 14.77 -27.67
CA ALA A 40 -2.03 14.00 -26.49
C ALA A 40 -0.96 12.93 -26.23
N ALA A 41 -0.52 12.81 -24.97
CA ALA A 41 0.46 11.80 -24.61
C ALA A 41 -0.04 10.40 -25.03
N ALA A 42 0.85 9.56 -25.55
CA ALA A 42 0.50 8.24 -26.03
C ALA A 42 0.25 7.26 -24.86
N PRO A 43 -0.70 6.32 -24.96
CA PRO A 43 -0.88 5.25 -23.98
C PRO A 43 0.41 4.46 -23.72
N LEU A 44 0.55 3.89 -22.51
CA LEU A 44 1.68 3.03 -22.20
C LEU A 44 1.69 1.78 -23.11
N ASP A 45 2.87 1.44 -23.62
CA ASP A 45 3.08 0.25 -24.44
C ASP A 45 3.57 -0.93 -23.58
N LEU A 46 2.66 -1.85 -23.24
CA LEU A 46 2.95 -3.05 -22.43
C LEU A 46 3.86 -4.08 -23.14
N THR A 47 4.24 -3.84 -24.40
CA THR A 47 5.24 -4.66 -25.12
C THR A 47 6.67 -4.16 -24.91
N THR A 48 6.84 -2.97 -24.33
CA THR A 48 8.16 -2.38 -24.01
C THR A 48 8.50 -2.50 -22.52
N PRO A 49 9.79 -2.66 -22.15
CA PRO A 49 10.21 -2.68 -20.75
C PRO A 49 9.81 -1.41 -19.99
N GLU A 50 9.90 -0.25 -20.63
CA GLU A 50 9.53 1.05 -20.05
C GLU A 50 8.03 1.14 -19.79
N GLY A 51 7.20 0.71 -20.74
CA GLY A 51 5.75 0.70 -20.57
C GLY A 51 5.30 -0.30 -19.51
N VAL A 52 5.94 -1.48 -19.43
CA VAL A 52 5.70 -2.45 -18.35
C VAL A 52 6.11 -1.90 -16.99
N LEU A 53 7.28 -1.24 -16.89
CA LEU A 53 7.74 -0.63 -15.65
C LEU A 53 6.77 0.46 -15.18
N ALA A 54 6.31 1.32 -16.11
CA ALA A 54 5.35 2.36 -15.83
C ALA A 54 3.97 1.80 -15.42
N ALA A 55 3.49 0.74 -16.08
CA ALA A 55 2.25 0.07 -15.71
C ALA A 55 2.34 -0.57 -14.31
N ASN A 56 3.43 -1.29 -14.02
CA ASN A 56 3.69 -1.85 -12.69
C ASN A 56 3.78 -0.75 -11.62
N ARG A 57 4.41 0.39 -11.93
CA ARG A 57 4.43 1.54 -11.04
C ARG A 57 3.04 2.10 -10.81
N LYS A 58 2.21 2.28 -11.84
CA LYS A 58 0.82 2.76 -11.68
C LYS A 58 -0.06 1.80 -10.89
N MET A 59 0.13 0.49 -11.06
CA MET A 59 -0.54 -0.52 -10.25
C MET A 59 -0.19 -0.29 -8.77
N GLN A 60 1.09 -0.18 -8.44
CA GLN A 60 1.53 -0.11 -7.04
C GLN A 60 1.45 1.29 -6.40
N CYS A 61 1.66 2.35 -7.16
CA CYS A 61 2.00 3.70 -6.71
C CYS A 61 1.41 4.80 -7.63
N ASP A 62 1.81 6.05 -7.40
CA ASP A 62 1.71 7.15 -8.36
C ASP A 62 3.02 7.30 -9.16
N MET A 63 2.92 7.79 -10.41
CA MET A 63 4.02 8.08 -11.33
C MET A 63 4.84 9.32 -10.91
N ARG A 64 4.29 10.21 -10.09
CA ARG A 64 4.99 11.33 -9.46
C ARG A 64 5.69 10.84 -8.21
N ASP A 65 6.94 11.24 -8.03
CA ASP A 65 7.72 10.80 -6.88
C ASP A 65 7.14 11.35 -5.57
N GLY A 66 7.10 10.50 -4.53
CA GLY A 66 6.68 10.87 -3.18
C GLY A 66 5.17 11.01 -2.97
N VAL A 67 4.33 10.94 -4.01
CA VAL A 67 2.87 10.96 -3.85
C VAL A 67 2.40 9.65 -3.22
N ALA A 68 1.77 9.77 -2.05
CA ALA A 68 1.27 8.64 -1.29
C ALA A 68 0.00 8.04 -1.92
N VAL A 69 -0.09 6.72 -1.92
CA VAL A 69 -1.29 5.94 -2.20
C VAL A 69 -1.49 4.92 -1.08
N THR A 70 -2.72 4.47 -0.91
CA THR A 70 -3.07 3.49 0.13
C THR A 70 -3.84 2.34 -0.48
N TYR A 71 -3.42 1.11 -0.18
CA TYR A 71 -4.27 -0.06 -0.35
C TYR A 71 -4.92 -0.42 0.97
N TYR A 72 -6.16 -0.91 0.89
CA TYR A 72 -6.88 -1.54 1.99
C TYR A 72 -7.42 -2.89 1.52
N TRP A 73 -7.38 -3.88 2.40
CA TRP A 73 -7.97 -5.20 2.18
C TRP A 73 -8.49 -5.78 3.49
N ALA A 74 -9.45 -6.69 3.39
CA ALA A 74 -9.99 -7.38 4.54
C ALA A 74 -10.42 -8.80 4.19
N GLY A 75 -10.54 -9.64 5.21
CA GLY A 75 -11.05 -10.99 5.07
C GLY A 75 -10.88 -11.78 6.36
N ASP A 76 -10.70 -13.08 6.21
CA ASP A 76 -10.79 -14.04 7.31
C ASP A 76 -9.48 -14.79 7.50
N ALA A 77 -9.19 -15.14 8.75
CA ALA A 77 -8.08 -15.98 9.13
C ALA A 77 -8.57 -17.28 9.80
N TYR A 78 -8.19 -18.41 9.22
CA TYR A 78 -8.62 -19.72 9.64
C TYR A 78 -7.45 -20.57 10.10
N SER A 79 -7.72 -21.46 11.05
CA SER A 79 -6.83 -22.57 11.36
C SER A 79 -7.01 -23.70 10.35
N ARG A 80 -5.94 -24.46 10.08
CA ARG A 80 -6.01 -25.80 9.48
C ARG A 80 -5.19 -26.80 10.29
N ARG A 81 -5.82 -27.88 10.71
CA ARG A 81 -5.23 -28.96 11.53
C ARG A 81 -5.82 -30.30 11.16
N GLN A 82 -5.05 -31.37 11.26
CA GLN A 82 -5.55 -32.72 10.97
C GLN A 82 -6.60 -33.17 11.99
N GLY A 83 -7.69 -33.78 11.51
CA GLY A 83 -8.70 -34.41 12.36
C GLY A 83 -9.70 -33.46 13.04
N GLU A 84 -9.69 -32.16 12.71
CA GLU A 84 -10.74 -31.22 13.15
C GLU A 84 -11.16 -30.27 12.02
N ALA A 85 -12.33 -29.65 12.15
CA ALA A 85 -12.78 -28.63 11.21
C ALA A 85 -11.97 -27.34 11.37
N ASP A 86 -11.67 -26.68 10.25
CA ASP A 86 -11.07 -25.35 10.23
C ASP A 86 -11.91 -24.36 11.06
N LYS A 87 -11.26 -23.58 11.92
CA LYS A 87 -11.90 -22.61 12.82
C LYS A 87 -11.60 -21.20 12.33
N LEU A 88 -12.62 -20.37 12.22
CA LEU A 88 -12.43 -18.93 12.06
C LEU A 88 -11.84 -18.37 13.35
N LEU A 89 -10.58 -17.94 13.30
CA LEU A 89 -9.86 -17.46 14.48
C LEU A 89 -10.10 -15.97 14.73
N PHE A 90 -10.04 -15.19 13.65
CA PHE A 90 -10.24 -13.75 13.65
C PHE A 90 -10.55 -13.27 12.22
N ARG A 91 -11.12 -12.07 12.11
CA ARG A 91 -11.09 -11.33 10.86
C ARG A 91 -9.81 -10.50 10.79
N ALA A 92 -9.32 -10.24 9.60
CA ALA A 92 -8.12 -9.47 9.35
C ALA A 92 -8.45 -8.24 8.51
N GLU A 93 -8.00 -7.07 8.95
CA GLU A 93 -8.08 -5.81 8.21
C GLU A 93 -6.68 -5.26 8.00
N GLY A 94 -6.32 -5.07 6.74
CA GLY A 94 -4.97 -4.73 6.31
C GLY A 94 -4.94 -3.44 5.53
N MET A 95 -3.86 -2.69 5.70
CA MET A 95 -3.54 -1.56 4.85
C MET A 95 -2.05 -1.48 4.57
N ASN A 96 -1.71 -0.92 3.42
CA ASN A 96 -0.35 -0.54 3.09
C ASN A 96 -0.37 0.87 2.51
N ILE A 97 0.31 1.78 3.20
CA ILE A 97 0.53 3.14 2.73
C ILE A 97 1.93 3.26 2.14
N ARG A 98 1.99 3.78 0.92
CA ARG A 98 3.20 3.72 0.10
C ARG A 98 3.33 4.91 -0.83
N HIS A 99 4.56 5.17 -1.22
CA HIS A 99 4.88 6.03 -2.35
C HIS A 99 6.03 5.41 -3.14
N CYS A 100 6.31 5.96 -4.32
CA CYS A 100 7.43 5.53 -5.13
C CYS A 100 8.37 6.70 -5.42
N VAL A 101 9.66 6.39 -5.62
CA VAL A 101 10.67 7.32 -6.14
C VAL A 101 11.35 6.71 -7.35
N THR A 102 11.64 7.56 -8.34
CA THR A 102 12.36 7.16 -9.55
C THR A 102 13.82 6.91 -9.21
N VAL A 103 14.36 5.78 -9.66
CA VAL A 103 15.77 5.42 -9.49
C VAL A 103 16.39 5.06 -10.84
N LYS A 104 17.71 5.19 -10.94
CA LYS A 104 18.48 4.73 -12.10
C LYS A 104 19.62 3.86 -11.61
N ASP A 105 19.72 2.67 -12.17
CA ASP A 105 20.82 1.75 -11.94
C ASP A 105 21.72 1.70 -13.19
N PRO A 106 23.06 1.73 -13.04
CA PRO A 106 23.97 1.77 -14.18
C PRO A 106 23.91 0.51 -15.05
N VAL A 107 23.45 -0.63 -14.50
CA VAL A 107 23.35 -1.91 -15.20
C VAL A 107 21.90 -2.22 -15.57
N ARG A 108 20.96 -1.98 -14.65
CA ARG A 108 19.55 -2.36 -14.81
C ARG A 108 18.67 -1.27 -15.43
N GLY A 109 19.20 -0.06 -15.60
CA GLY A 109 18.52 1.06 -16.23
C GLY A 109 17.53 1.80 -15.33
N LEU A 110 16.48 2.35 -15.94
CA LEU A 110 15.40 3.05 -15.24
C LEU A 110 14.67 2.11 -14.28
N GLY A 111 14.30 2.61 -13.12
CA GLY A 111 13.53 1.88 -12.13
C GLY A 111 12.68 2.78 -11.24
N TYR A 112 11.96 2.15 -10.34
CA TYR A 112 11.35 2.82 -9.20
C TYR A 112 11.60 2.01 -7.92
N ARG A 113 11.69 2.73 -6.82
CA ARG A 113 11.70 2.15 -5.47
C ARG A 113 10.36 2.46 -4.83
N LEU A 114 9.64 1.42 -4.41
CA LEU A 114 8.45 1.50 -3.59
C LEU A 114 8.89 1.51 -2.13
N ILE A 115 8.42 2.51 -1.40
CA ILE A 115 8.69 2.67 0.02
C ILE A 115 7.36 2.67 0.76
N SER A 116 7.21 1.77 1.72
CA SER A 116 5.93 1.56 2.38
C SER A 116 6.04 1.08 3.81
N ARG A 117 4.90 1.13 4.50
CA ARG A 117 4.66 0.42 5.75
C ARG A 117 3.28 -0.20 5.71
N GLU A 118 3.11 -1.26 6.49
CA GLU A 118 1.93 -2.10 6.46
C GLU A 118 1.39 -2.32 7.87
N LEU A 119 0.07 -2.36 8.00
CA LEU A 119 -0.63 -2.69 9.23
C LEU A 119 -1.67 -3.77 8.91
N LEU A 120 -1.71 -4.83 9.72
CA LEU A 120 -2.76 -5.85 9.70
C LEU A 120 -3.29 -6.04 11.12
N ILE A 121 -4.53 -5.60 11.36
CA ILE A 121 -5.20 -5.75 12.64
C ILE A 121 -6.13 -6.97 12.63
N TYR A 122 -6.34 -7.55 13.81
CA TYR A 122 -7.19 -8.71 14.00
C TYR A 122 -8.44 -8.29 14.78
N THR A 123 -9.61 -8.62 14.27
CA THR A 123 -10.89 -8.29 14.90
C THR A 123 -11.67 -9.54 15.27
N ASP A 124 -12.45 -9.46 16.34
CA ASP A 124 -13.27 -10.54 16.84
C ASP A 124 -14.38 -10.91 15.82
N PRO A 125 -14.52 -12.18 15.43
CA PRO A 125 -15.49 -12.59 14.41
C PRO A 125 -16.96 -12.38 14.78
N LYS A 126 -17.30 -12.14 16.04
CA LYS A 126 -18.69 -11.95 16.49
C LYS A 126 -19.03 -10.48 16.64
N THR A 127 -18.09 -9.69 17.19
CA THR A 127 -18.32 -8.30 17.60
C THR A 127 -17.70 -7.27 16.66
N GLY A 128 -16.74 -7.68 15.82
CA GLY A 128 -15.98 -6.76 14.95
C GLY A 128 -15.00 -5.85 15.69
N LYS A 129 -14.84 -6.02 17.01
CA LYS A 129 -13.91 -5.22 17.81
C LYS A 129 -12.48 -5.66 17.58
N VAL A 130 -11.53 -4.71 17.59
CA VAL A 130 -10.10 -4.99 17.57
C VAL A 130 -9.73 -5.84 18.79
N LEU A 131 -9.02 -6.95 18.56
CA LEU A 131 -8.65 -7.89 19.61
C LEU A 131 -7.46 -7.36 20.41
N SER A 132 -7.62 -7.26 21.73
CA SER A 132 -6.53 -7.05 22.69
C SER A 132 -6.01 -8.38 23.24
N LYS A 133 -6.92 -9.28 23.59
CA LYS A 133 -6.66 -10.63 24.08
C LYS A 133 -7.32 -11.68 23.18
N TRP A 134 -6.75 -12.87 23.13
CA TRP A 134 -7.30 -14.02 22.43
C TRP A 134 -7.10 -15.30 23.24
N THR A 135 -8.16 -16.10 23.39
CA THR A 135 -8.08 -17.41 24.04
C THR A 135 -7.70 -18.46 23.01
N ASN A 136 -6.55 -19.09 23.20
CA ASN A 136 -6.08 -20.16 22.33
C ASN A 136 -7.01 -21.38 22.49
N PRO A 137 -7.73 -21.83 21.43
CA PRO A 137 -8.72 -22.89 21.54
C PRO A 137 -8.10 -24.28 21.77
N TRP A 138 -6.79 -24.42 21.67
CA TRP A 138 -6.07 -25.69 21.83
C TRP A 138 -5.30 -25.79 23.15
N THR A 139 -4.93 -24.66 23.75
CA THR A 139 -4.22 -24.63 25.04
C THR A 139 -5.05 -24.06 26.18
N GLY A 140 -6.12 -23.30 25.87
CA GLY A 140 -6.91 -22.55 26.85
C GLY A 140 -6.21 -21.28 27.37
N GLU A 141 -4.98 -20.99 26.93
CA GLU A 141 -4.22 -19.83 27.36
C GLU A 141 -4.84 -18.53 26.82
N VAL A 142 -4.87 -17.49 27.64
CA VAL A 142 -5.30 -16.14 27.24
C VAL A 142 -4.06 -15.32 26.86
N LEU A 143 -3.95 -14.99 25.58
CA LEU A 143 -2.75 -14.40 24.98
C LEU A 143 -2.98 -12.94 24.58
N ASP A 144 -1.95 -12.11 24.74
CA ASP A 144 -1.92 -10.77 24.15
C ASP A 144 -1.82 -10.87 22.63
N VAL A 145 -2.74 -10.21 21.94
CA VAL A 145 -2.76 -10.18 20.49
C VAL A 145 -1.73 -9.18 19.98
N MET A 146 -0.85 -9.66 19.11
CA MET A 146 0.10 -8.82 18.38
C MET A 146 -0.35 -8.68 16.93
N HIS A 147 -0.89 -7.52 16.59
CA HIS A 147 -1.14 -7.12 15.20
C HIS A 147 0.17 -6.93 14.43
N VAL A 148 0.10 -6.98 13.10
CA VAL A 148 1.26 -6.74 12.24
C VAL A 148 1.45 -5.24 12.07
N ALA A 149 2.65 -4.73 12.32
CA ALA A 149 2.99 -3.33 12.08
C ALA A 149 4.39 -3.25 11.45
N ASN A 150 4.51 -3.75 10.22
CA ASN A 150 5.77 -3.83 9.49
C ASN A 150 6.16 -2.43 8.97
N ASP A 151 7.33 -1.93 9.38
CA ASP A 151 7.88 -0.65 8.96
C ASP A 151 9.42 -0.69 8.87
N PRO A 152 10.02 -0.69 7.66
CA PRO A 152 9.40 -0.56 6.34
C PRO A 152 9.15 -1.89 5.59
N VAL A 153 8.39 -1.84 4.50
CA VAL A 153 8.21 -2.93 3.52
C VAL A 153 8.48 -2.39 2.11
N ASN A 154 9.73 -2.42 1.69
CA ASN A 154 10.21 -1.76 0.47
C ASN A 154 10.46 -2.76 -0.66
N SER A 155 10.35 -2.30 -1.91
CA SER A 155 10.79 -3.07 -3.07
C SER A 155 11.35 -2.16 -4.17
N THR A 156 12.14 -2.73 -5.07
CA THR A 156 12.71 -1.99 -6.19
C THR A 156 12.54 -2.78 -7.47
N SER A 157 12.08 -2.11 -8.52
CA SER A 157 11.89 -2.67 -9.86
C SER A 157 12.64 -1.84 -10.89
N TYR A 158 13.13 -2.49 -11.94
CA TYR A 158 13.91 -1.88 -13.02
C TYR A 158 13.43 -2.41 -14.38
N VAL A 159 13.76 -1.71 -15.47
CA VAL A 159 13.49 -2.17 -16.84
C VAL A 159 14.23 -3.46 -17.19
N THR A 160 15.34 -3.74 -16.50
CA THR A 160 16.05 -5.03 -16.57
C THR A 160 15.82 -5.84 -15.30
N GLY A 161 15.34 -7.07 -15.47
CA GLY A 161 15.09 -8.03 -14.41
C GLY A 161 16.36 -8.53 -13.71
N ARG A 162 16.17 -9.31 -12.64
CA ARG A 162 17.29 -9.92 -11.88
C ARG A 162 18.05 -10.97 -12.69
N ASP A 163 17.42 -11.52 -13.72
CA ASP A 163 17.99 -12.45 -14.70
C ASP A 163 18.78 -11.74 -15.81
N GLY A 164 18.87 -10.40 -15.76
CA GLY A 164 19.55 -9.59 -16.78
C GLY A 164 18.74 -9.41 -18.06
N GLN A 165 17.49 -9.89 -18.12
CA GLN A 165 16.63 -9.72 -19.29
C GLN A 165 15.72 -8.51 -19.14
N PRO A 166 15.29 -7.86 -20.23
CA PRO A 166 14.28 -6.83 -20.17
C PRO A 166 12.97 -7.38 -19.58
N ILE A 167 12.34 -6.64 -18.67
CA ILE A 167 11.06 -7.04 -18.09
C ILE A 167 9.98 -7.11 -19.18
N ARG A 168 9.01 -8.01 -18.98
CA ARG A 168 7.84 -8.18 -19.85
C ARG A 168 6.59 -8.20 -18.98
N TRP A 169 5.45 -7.82 -19.55
CA TRP A 169 4.17 -7.97 -18.87
C TRP A 169 3.93 -9.46 -18.56
N THR A 170 3.79 -9.79 -17.28
CA THR A 170 3.55 -11.18 -16.81
C THR A 170 2.10 -11.43 -16.42
N GLY A 171 1.25 -10.40 -16.46
CA GLY A 171 -0.18 -10.54 -16.24
C GLY A 171 -0.90 -11.15 -17.43
N THR A 172 -2.13 -11.60 -17.19
CA THR A 172 -3.06 -11.96 -18.27
C THR A 172 -3.85 -10.73 -18.67
N ILE A 173 -4.08 -10.56 -19.97
CA ILE A 173 -4.99 -9.57 -20.55
C ILE A 173 -6.11 -10.31 -21.26
N SER A 174 -7.35 -9.95 -20.98
CA SER A 174 -8.54 -10.45 -21.67
C SER A 174 -9.56 -9.33 -21.85
N GLY A 175 -9.79 -8.91 -23.09
CA GLY A 175 -10.56 -7.70 -23.37
C GLY A 175 -9.93 -6.47 -22.71
N ASP A 176 -10.75 -5.69 -22.01
CA ASP A 176 -10.29 -4.54 -21.23
C ASP A 176 -9.87 -4.91 -19.80
N HIS A 177 -9.75 -6.18 -19.45
CA HIS A 177 -9.35 -6.60 -18.10
C HIS A 177 -7.92 -7.13 -18.08
N TRP A 178 -7.23 -6.87 -16.97
CA TRP A 178 -5.96 -7.51 -16.66
C TRP A 178 -5.96 -8.07 -15.25
N TRP A 179 -5.17 -9.12 -15.04
CA TRP A 179 -4.86 -9.63 -13.70
C TRP A 179 -3.45 -10.20 -13.65
N THR A 180 -2.81 -10.11 -12.49
CA THR A 180 -1.50 -10.68 -12.20
C THR A 180 -1.61 -11.66 -11.04
N ASN A 181 -0.75 -12.67 -11.04
CA ASN A 181 -0.61 -13.62 -9.95
C ASN A 181 0.85 -13.59 -9.50
N VAL A 182 1.08 -13.32 -8.22
CA VAL A 182 2.41 -13.34 -7.61
C VAL A 182 2.37 -14.33 -6.47
N THR A 183 3.08 -15.44 -6.61
CA THR A 183 3.24 -16.46 -5.55
C THR A 183 4.67 -16.40 -5.03
N VAL A 184 4.82 -16.20 -3.73
CA VAL A 184 6.09 -16.10 -3.04
C VAL A 184 6.20 -17.25 -2.04
N PRO A 185 6.81 -18.39 -2.43
CA PRO A 185 7.14 -19.45 -1.50
C PRO A 185 8.36 -19.05 -0.67
N LEU A 186 8.19 -19.00 0.64
CA LEU A 186 9.20 -18.59 1.61
C LEU A 186 9.66 -19.79 2.42
N PHE A 187 10.96 -20.08 2.36
CA PHE A 187 11.59 -21.14 3.15
C PHE A 187 13.00 -20.71 3.57
N TYR A 188 13.14 -20.25 4.82
CA TYR A 188 14.42 -19.74 5.35
C TYR A 188 14.50 -19.90 6.87
N THR A 189 15.71 -19.76 7.43
CA THR A 189 15.93 -19.86 8.88
C THR A 189 15.05 -18.87 9.63
N ASN A 190 14.19 -19.36 10.52
CA ASN A 190 13.27 -18.52 11.27
C ASN A 190 14.06 -17.55 12.17
N PRO A 191 13.82 -16.23 12.12
CA PRO A 191 14.46 -15.27 13.04
C PRO A 191 14.18 -15.54 14.52
N LEU A 192 13.12 -16.30 14.81
CA LEU A 192 12.72 -16.73 16.15
C LEU A 192 13.23 -18.14 16.51
N ALA A 193 14.04 -18.79 15.65
CA ALA A 193 14.62 -20.09 15.94
C ALA A 193 15.48 -20.07 17.22
N GLY A 194 15.41 -21.14 18.02
CA GLY A 194 16.13 -21.24 19.30
C GLY A 194 15.31 -20.67 20.46
N LYS A 195 15.60 -19.46 20.93
CA LYS A 195 15.07 -18.91 22.20
C LYS A 195 13.54 -18.92 22.33
N TYR A 196 12.80 -18.86 21.23
CA TYR A 196 11.34 -18.69 21.21
C TYR A 196 10.58 -20.00 20.91
N GLN A 197 11.08 -21.15 21.38
CA GLN A 197 10.44 -22.45 21.12
C GLN A 197 8.98 -22.55 21.59
N ALA A 198 8.55 -21.76 22.58
CA ALA A 198 7.15 -21.74 23.03
C ALA A 198 6.23 -21.01 22.03
N GLU A 199 6.76 -20.02 21.31
CA GLU A 199 6.08 -19.26 20.28
C GLU A 199 6.04 -20.04 18.96
N VAL A 200 7.23 -20.24 18.38
CA VAL A 200 7.45 -20.83 17.05
C VAL A 200 8.93 -21.21 16.92
N GLY A 201 9.25 -22.28 16.20
CA GLY A 201 10.61 -22.79 16.07
C GLY A 201 11.01 -23.13 14.63
N GLY A 202 12.21 -23.70 14.48
CA GLY A 202 12.65 -24.32 13.22
C GLY A 202 12.82 -23.38 12.03
N THR A 203 12.32 -23.80 10.87
CA THR A 203 12.40 -23.06 9.61
C THR A 203 11.12 -22.26 9.40
N TYR A 204 11.24 -21.00 9.01
CA TYR A 204 10.08 -20.24 8.59
C TYR A 204 9.60 -20.77 7.25
N HIS A 205 8.35 -21.22 7.22
CA HIS A 205 7.70 -21.74 6.03
C HIS A 205 6.36 -21.03 5.85
N ALA A 206 6.24 -20.29 4.75
CA ALA A 206 5.02 -19.62 4.38
C ALA A 206 4.91 -19.52 2.87
N THR A 207 3.69 -19.37 2.38
CA THR A 207 3.43 -18.96 1.00
C THR A 207 2.54 -17.73 1.06
N GLU A 208 2.99 -16.65 0.44
CA GLU A 208 2.16 -15.48 0.18
C GLU A 208 1.75 -15.46 -1.29
N MET A 209 0.48 -15.16 -1.54
CA MET A 209 -0.09 -15.06 -2.87
C MET A 209 -0.79 -13.71 -2.98
N PHE A 210 -0.40 -12.94 -3.99
CA PHE A 210 -1.02 -11.67 -4.32
C PHE A 210 -1.64 -11.76 -5.69
N ASN A 211 -2.88 -11.33 -5.80
CA ASN A 211 -3.53 -11.11 -7.10
C ASN A 211 -3.85 -9.63 -7.22
N PHE A 212 -3.41 -9.01 -8.30
CA PHE A 212 -3.86 -7.66 -8.65
C PHE A 212 -4.71 -7.75 -9.90
N ALA A 213 -5.73 -6.90 -10.00
CA ALA A 213 -6.55 -6.81 -11.21
C ALA A 213 -7.08 -5.40 -11.42
N GLY A 214 -7.43 -5.08 -12.66
CA GLY A 214 -7.95 -3.77 -13.05
C GLY A 214 -8.33 -3.77 -14.53
N THR A 215 -8.46 -2.58 -15.12
CA THR A 215 -8.71 -2.42 -16.55
C THR A 215 -7.49 -1.96 -17.33
N VAL A 216 -7.37 -2.42 -18.57
CA VAL A 216 -6.26 -2.09 -19.47
C VAL A 216 -6.33 -0.62 -19.82
N SER A 217 -7.51 -0.13 -20.19
CA SER A 217 -7.81 1.27 -20.49
C SER A 217 -7.35 2.23 -19.40
N ASP A 218 -7.43 1.83 -18.14
CA ASP A 218 -7.01 2.63 -16.99
C ASP A 218 -5.49 2.59 -16.75
N ILE A 219 -4.88 1.39 -16.72
CA ILE A 219 -3.45 1.24 -16.41
C ILE A 219 -2.57 1.86 -17.50
N ILE A 220 -2.99 1.81 -18.77
CA ILE A 220 -2.23 2.41 -19.88
C ILE A 220 -2.55 3.90 -20.11
N ALA A 221 -3.55 4.46 -19.42
CA ALA A 221 -4.05 5.80 -19.71
C ALA A 221 -2.96 6.89 -19.59
N PRO A 222 -2.67 7.65 -20.65
CA PRO A 222 -1.57 8.63 -20.64
C PRO A 222 -1.79 9.82 -19.72
N ASN A 223 -3.05 10.10 -19.38
CA ASN A 223 -3.47 11.22 -18.53
C ASN A 223 -3.66 10.83 -17.05
N LYS A 224 -3.40 9.57 -16.67
CA LYS A 224 -3.47 9.11 -15.28
C LYS A 224 -2.09 8.84 -14.73
N THR A 225 -1.83 9.30 -13.51
CA THR A 225 -0.56 9.06 -12.79
C THR A 225 -0.62 7.83 -11.90
N THR A 226 -1.79 7.24 -11.67
CA THR A 226 -1.97 5.98 -10.95
C THR A 226 -3.13 5.23 -11.58
N ALA A 227 -3.22 3.91 -11.36
CA ALA A 227 -4.29 3.07 -11.90
C ALA A 227 -5.19 2.52 -10.81
N GLU A 228 -6.50 2.44 -11.02
CA GLU A 228 -7.37 1.63 -10.17
C GLU A 228 -6.92 0.17 -10.17
N ALA A 229 -6.91 -0.45 -8.98
CA ALA A 229 -6.49 -1.83 -8.84
C ALA A 229 -7.14 -2.48 -7.62
N SER A 230 -7.76 -3.64 -7.84
CA SER A 230 -8.13 -4.57 -6.77
C SER A 230 -6.91 -5.38 -6.34
N VAL A 231 -6.89 -5.81 -5.08
CA VAL A 231 -5.89 -6.74 -4.54
C VAL A 231 -6.58 -7.89 -3.83
N ALA A 232 -6.14 -9.12 -4.07
CA ALA A 232 -6.38 -10.24 -3.17
C ALA A 232 -5.05 -10.64 -2.54
N TRP A 233 -5.07 -10.92 -1.24
CA TRP A 233 -3.91 -11.45 -0.52
C TRP A 233 -4.32 -12.71 0.22
N VAL A 234 -3.58 -13.77 -0.03
CA VAL A 234 -3.66 -15.04 0.67
C VAL A 234 -2.30 -15.31 1.29
N ARG A 235 -2.29 -15.71 2.55
CA ARG A 235 -1.09 -16.23 3.21
C ARG A 235 -1.42 -17.58 3.82
N ILE A 236 -0.55 -18.55 3.61
CA ILE A 236 -0.54 -19.82 4.34
C ILE A 236 0.80 -19.85 5.08
N SER A 237 0.77 -20.03 6.40
CA SER A 237 2.00 -20.05 7.21
C SER A 237 1.83 -20.93 8.43
N ASP A 238 2.94 -21.27 9.08
CA ASP A 238 2.91 -21.70 10.48
C ASP A 238 2.16 -20.66 11.35
N TRP A 239 1.76 -21.08 12.55
CA TRP A 239 1.06 -20.27 13.52
C TRP A 239 1.78 -18.95 13.79
N LEU A 240 1.01 -17.90 14.05
CA LEU A 240 1.59 -16.61 14.40
C LEU A 240 2.35 -16.74 15.74
N PRO A 241 3.52 -16.13 15.90
CA PRO A 241 4.36 -16.38 17.08
C PRO A 241 3.65 -16.08 18.41
N TRP A 242 2.80 -15.04 18.44
CA TRP A 242 2.04 -14.66 19.63
C TRP A 242 0.95 -15.67 20.02
N MET A 243 0.57 -16.61 19.12
CA MET A 243 -0.39 -17.67 19.41
C MET A 243 0.20 -18.79 20.30
N ARG A 244 1.52 -18.78 20.53
CA ARG A 244 2.22 -19.73 21.42
C ARG A 244 1.90 -21.19 21.13
N MET A 245 1.98 -21.54 19.85
CA MET A 245 1.68 -22.89 19.39
C MET A 245 2.89 -23.83 19.50
N GLY A 246 4.10 -23.32 19.71
CA GLY A 246 5.28 -24.12 20.02
C GLY A 246 5.57 -25.24 19.02
N GLY A 247 5.33 -24.99 17.73
CA GLY A 247 5.49 -25.99 16.67
C GLY A 247 4.43 -27.09 16.64
N ARG A 248 3.29 -26.91 17.33
CA ARG A 248 2.12 -27.80 17.19
C ARG A 248 1.71 -27.90 15.73
N GLU A 249 1.30 -29.11 15.34
CA GLU A 249 0.81 -29.39 14.00
C GLU A 249 -0.32 -28.43 13.60
N GLY A 250 -0.24 -28.03 12.33
CA GLY A 250 -1.21 -27.22 11.63
C GLY A 250 -0.62 -25.92 11.12
N GLU A 251 -1.50 -25.12 10.53
CA GLU A 251 -1.17 -23.86 9.90
C GLU A 251 -2.30 -22.85 10.09
N ILE A 252 -1.99 -21.59 9.89
CA ILE A 252 -2.96 -20.52 9.73
C ILE A 252 -2.98 -20.08 8.28
N TYR A 253 -4.18 -19.86 7.75
CA TYR A 253 -4.34 -19.25 6.44
C TYR A 253 -5.27 -18.04 6.45
N PHE A 254 -4.92 -17.09 5.62
CA PHE A 254 -5.61 -15.81 5.43
C PHE A 254 -6.16 -15.80 4.02
N ASN A 255 -7.40 -15.36 3.84
CA ASN A 255 -7.94 -15.04 2.53
C ASN A 255 -8.61 -13.68 2.59
N THR A 256 -8.06 -12.72 1.85
CA THR A 256 -8.49 -11.32 1.90
C THR A 256 -8.61 -10.73 0.50
N ASN A 257 -9.46 -9.72 0.37
CA ASN A 257 -9.62 -8.95 -0.86
C ASN A 257 -9.80 -7.47 -0.53
N GLY A 258 -9.52 -6.61 -1.49
CA GLY A 258 -9.40 -5.18 -1.29
C GLY A 258 -9.08 -4.43 -2.57
N ARG A 259 -8.65 -3.18 -2.40
CA ARG A 259 -8.29 -2.31 -3.52
C ARG A 259 -7.36 -1.18 -3.08
N LYS A 260 -6.80 -0.49 -4.08
CA LYS A 260 -6.26 0.85 -3.87
C LYS A 260 -7.41 1.83 -3.61
N LEU A 261 -7.22 2.67 -2.60
CA LEU A 261 -8.16 3.71 -2.21
C LEU A 261 -7.86 5.00 -2.97
N ASP A 262 -8.92 5.75 -3.30
CA ASP A 262 -8.83 7.04 -3.96
C ASP A 262 -8.34 8.10 -2.98
N ASN A 263 -8.69 7.94 -1.70
CA ASN A 263 -8.30 8.80 -0.58
C ASN A 263 -8.52 8.09 0.76
N TRP A 264 -8.02 8.70 1.84
CA TRP A 264 -8.09 8.17 3.20
C TRP A 264 -9.52 8.01 3.74
N ASP A 265 -10.49 8.79 3.27
CA ASP A 265 -11.86 8.77 3.81
C ASP A 265 -12.55 7.43 3.54
N GLN A 266 -12.16 6.74 2.46
CA GLN A 266 -12.63 5.41 2.10
C GLN A 266 -12.11 4.29 3.01
N MET A 267 -11.12 4.56 3.88
CA MET A 267 -10.66 3.61 4.88
C MET A 267 -11.75 3.37 5.94
N PRO A 268 -12.03 2.10 6.33
CA PRO A 268 -13.03 1.82 7.36
C PRO A 268 -12.72 2.45 8.71
N ALA A 269 -13.79 2.77 9.46
CA ALA A 269 -13.69 3.46 10.75
C ALA A 269 -12.80 2.69 11.75
N VAL A 270 -12.96 1.36 11.84
CA VAL A 270 -12.15 0.52 12.75
C VAL A 270 -10.64 0.65 12.48
N MET A 271 -10.22 0.69 11.21
CA MET A 271 -8.82 0.95 10.85
C MET A 271 -8.39 2.37 11.17
N LYS A 272 -9.22 3.38 10.86
CA LYS A 272 -8.91 4.79 11.16
C LYS A 272 -8.75 5.03 12.66
N ASP A 273 -9.65 4.49 13.47
CA ASP A 273 -9.66 4.64 14.93
C ASP A 273 -8.45 3.94 15.56
N GLU A 274 -8.13 2.72 15.10
CA GLU A 274 -6.96 1.97 15.58
C GLU A 274 -5.65 2.65 15.17
N ILE A 275 -5.57 3.18 13.95
CA ILE A 275 -4.40 3.95 13.50
C ILE A 275 -4.25 5.24 14.33
N ALA A 276 -5.32 5.99 14.54
CA ALA A 276 -5.27 7.22 15.32
C ALA A 276 -4.85 6.98 16.77
N LYS A 277 -5.34 5.90 17.40
CA LYS A 277 -5.05 5.58 18.81
C LYS A 277 -3.66 4.96 18.99
N ASN A 278 -3.30 3.99 18.14
CA ASN A 278 -2.22 3.05 18.43
C ASN A 278 -1.09 3.06 17.39
N TYR A 279 -1.34 3.54 16.17
CA TYR A 279 -0.37 3.53 15.08
C TYR A 279 -0.32 4.87 14.31
N PRO A 280 -0.17 6.03 14.96
CA PRO A 280 -0.32 7.34 14.31
C PRO A 280 0.66 7.56 13.14
N ALA A 281 1.80 6.87 13.11
CA ALA A 281 2.74 6.92 11.99
C ALA A 281 2.21 6.27 10.70
N TRP A 282 1.14 5.45 10.74
CA TRP A 282 0.56 4.77 9.58
C TRP A 282 -0.38 5.65 8.75
N THR A 283 -0.43 6.95 9.02
CA THR A 283 -1.09 7.95 8.16
C THR A 283 -0.17 8.49 7.05
N SER A 284 1.10 8.08 7.03
CA SER A 284 2.08 8.45 6.00
C SER A 284 3.07 7.32 5.71
N PRO A 285 3.56 7.18 4.47
CA PRO A 285 4.66 6.26 4.18
C PRO A 285 5.97 6.74 4.85
N PRO A 286 6.99 5.87 4.97
CA PRO A 286 8.33 6.29 5.40
C PRO A 286 8.96 7.35 4.48
N PRO A 287 10.09 7.98 4.87
CA PRO A 287 10.82 8.90 4.00
C PRO A 287 11.31 8.25 2.69
N LEU A 288 11.45 9.05 1.62
CA LEU A 288 11.86 8.59 0.28
C LEU A 288 13.27 7.97 0.23
N ASP A 289 14.11 8.27 1.21
CA ASP A 289 15.47 7.77 1.34
C ASP A 289 15.59 6.65 2.39
N ASP A 290 14.47 6.14 2.94
CA ASP A 290 14.46 5.13 3.98
C ASP A 290 15.27 3.90 3.55
N ALA A 291 16.43 3.69 4.17
CA ALA A 291 17.35 2.61 3.84
C ALA A 291 17.29 1.45 4.85
N ARG A 292 16.33 1.47 5.78
CA ARG A 292 16.17 0.40 6.77
C ARG A 292 15.87 -0.92 6.03
N PRO A 293 16.35 -2.07 6.55
CA PRO A 293 15.97 -3.37 6.01
C PRO A 293 14.46 -3.56 6.14
N ASN A 294 13.88 -4.33 5.22
CA ASN A 294 12.46 -4.67 5.31
C ASN A 294 12.17 -5.43 6.60
N GLU A 295 11.05 -5.08 7.23
CA GLU A 295 10.49 -5.78 8.37
C GLU A 295 9.45 -6.80 7.93
N THR A 296 9.40 -7.92 8.65
CA THR A 296 8.38 -8.97 8.56
C THR A 296 7.63 -9.05 9.89
N SER A 297 6.47 -9.70 9.92
CA SER A 297 5.74 -9.91 11.19
C SER A 297 6.56 -10.69 12.22
N TRP A 298 7.53 -11.49 11.78
CA TRP A 298 8.45 -12.24 12.65
C TRP A 298 9.56 -11.36 13.24
N THR A 299 10.17 -10.50 12.42
CA THR A 299 11.18 -9.56 12.92
C THR A 299 10.56 -8.47 13.78
N TYR A 300 9.32 -8.04 13.48
CA TYR A 300 8.54 -7.17 14.34
C TYR A 300 8.27 -7.82 15.70
N PHE A 301 7.85 -9.09 15.71
CA PHE A 301 7.67 -9.86 16.94
C PHE A 301 8.97 -9.94 17.76
N LEU A 302 10.10 -10.21 17.08
CA LEU A 302 11.41 -10.25 17.72
C LEU A 302 11.77 -8.90 18.35
N ASP A 303 11.58 -7.80 17.63
CA ASP A 303 11.85 -6.45 18.11
C ASP A 303 11.00 -6.10 19.33
N VAL A 304 9.75 -6.52 19.37
CA VAL A 304 8.89 -6.36 20.55
C VAL A 304 9.42 -7.17 21.73
N LYS A 305 9.78 -8.45 21.51
CA LYS A 305 10.27 -9.33 22.58
C LYS A 305 11.62 -8.90 23.14
N ASP A 306 12.46 -8.30 22.30
CA ASP A 306 13.75 -7.74 22.71
C ASP A 306 13.63 -6.30 23.26
N GLY A 307 12.42 -5.75 23.35
CA GLY A 307 12.16 -4.42 23.90
C GLY A 307 12.59 -3.26 22.98
N ARG A 308 12.93 -3.54 21.71
CA ARG A 308 13.23 -2.53 20.69
C ARG A 308 11.98 -1.80 20.19
N LYS A 309 10.82 -2.46 20.29
CA LYS A 309 9.50 -1.89 19.97
C LYS A 309 8.52 -2.16 21.12
N THR A 310 7.56 -1.26 21.29
CA THR A 310 6.51 -1.39 22.32
C THR A 310 5.18 -1.70 21.65
N LEU A 311 4.47 -2.71 22.15
CA LEU A 311 3.10 -2.95 21.71
C LEU A 311 2.16 -1.86 22.22
N PRO A 312 1.19 -1.43 21.42
CA PRO A 312 0.12 -0.59 21.93
C PRO A 312 -0.61 -1.28 23.07
N LYS A 313 -0.92 -0.53 24.12
CA LYS A 313 -1.75 -1.02 25.23
C LYS A 313 -3.21 -0.90 24.81
N ARG A 314 -3.85 -2.03 24.59
CA ARG A 314 -5.29 -2.11 24.34
C ARG A 314 -6.00 -2.50 25.62
N ASP A 315 -7.16 -1.89 25.83
CA ASP A 315 -8.06 -2.19 26.94
C ASP A 315 -8.82 -3.51 26.71
#